data_AF-A0A0T1W6G7-F1
#
_entry.id   AF-A0A0T1W6G7-F1
#
_cell.length_a   1.000
_cell.length_b   1.000
_cell.length_c   1.000
_cell.angle_alpha   90.00
_cell.angle_beta   90.00
_cell.angle_gamma   90.00
#
_symmetry.space_group_name_H-M   'P 1'
#
loop_
_entity.id
_entity.type
_entity.pdbx_description
1 polymer ?
#
loop_
_entity_poly.entity_id
_entity_poly.type
_entity_poly.pdbx_seq_one_letter_code
_entity_poly.pdbx_strand_id
1 'polypeptide(L)'
;MALGTIELSVPLLDGIIQIGAGGEADVGRIRVTKESCTVTVVRVDGEPIQVDIVADVQSSTRVFAVPVPVLRLVRSDTRWLVANSLGAERLSDVKRFADVVGTFAVGKRGRVQHSHSG
;
A
#
# COMPACT_ATOMS: atom_id res chain seq x y z
N MET A 1 -3.67 8.64 -13.01
CA MET A 1 -2.34 8.45 -12.37
C MET A 1 -1.31 8.16 -13.44
N ALA A 2 -0.32 9.05 -13.60
CA ALA A 2 0.82 8.88 -14.51
C ALA A 2 1.69 7.68 -14.12
N LEU A 3 2.44 7.14 -15.08
CA LEU A 3 3.46 6.12 -14.84
C LEU A 3 4.61 6.70 -14.00
N GLY A 4 5.32 5.84 -13.27
CA GLY A 4 6.50 6.22 -12.51
C GLY A 4 6.56 5.60 -11.12
N THR A 5 7.56 6.02 -10.36
CA THR A 5 7.86 5.51 -9.02
C THR A 5 7.64 6.59 -7.97
N ILE A 6 7.05 6.22 -6.84
CA ILE A 6 6.88 7.09 -5.68
C ILE A 6 7.25 6.33 -4.40
N GLU A 7 7.83 7.05 -3.44
CA GLU A 7 8.03 6.54 -2.09
C GLU A 7 7.01 7.15 -1.11
N LEU A 8 6.37 6.27 -0.34
CA LEU A 8 5.33 6.61 0.61
C LEU A 8 5.78 6.21 2.02
N SER A 9 5.49 7.09 2.97
CA SER A 9 5.59 6.75 4.39
C SER A 9 4.32 6.01 4.80
N VAL A 10 4.47 4.94 5.57
CA VAL A 10 3.36 4.13 6.07
C VAL A 10 3.53 3.88 7.57
N PRO A 11 2.46 3.88 8.36
CA PRO A 11 2.54 3.51 9.76
C PRO A 11 2.81 2.01 9.89
N LEU A 12 3.65 1.65 10.85
CA LEU A 12 4.06 0.30 11.20
C LEU A 12 3.73 0.03 12.66
N LEU A 13 3.25 -1.17 12.92
CA LEU A 13 3.13 -1.75 14.26
C LEU A 13 3.75 -3.14 14.19
N ASP A 14 4.78 -3.40 14.99
CA ASP A 14 5.55 -4.66 14.98
C ASP A 14 6.01 -5.07 13.56
N GLY A 15 6.42 -4.08 12.76
CA GLY A 15 6.85 -4.29 11.38
C GLY A 15 5.72 -4.55 10.38
N ILE A 16 4.45 -4.52 10.80
CA ILE A 16 3.28 -4.69 9.93
C ILE A 16 2.69 -3.33 9.57
N ILE A 17 2.38 -3.12 8.29
CA ILE A 17 1.75 -1.90 7.80
C ILE A 17 0.31 -1.81 8.28
N GLN A 18 -0.02 -0.74 9.00
CA GLN A 18 -1.36 -0.53 9.55
C GLN A 18 -2.17 0.42 8.66
N ILE A 19 -3.33 -0.01 8.18
CA ILE A 19 -4.23 0.83 7.39
C ILE A 19 -5.45 1.19 8.22
N GLY A 20 -5.71 2.48 8.40
CA GLY A 20 -6.88 2.96 9.15
C GLY A 20 -6.65 3.12 10.66
N ALA A 21 -5.45 2.79 11.16
CA ALA A 21 -5.10 3.06 12.55
C ALA A 21 -4.98 4.56 12.83
N GLY A 22 -5.69 5.04 13.85
CA GLY A 22 -5.52 6.37 14.44
C GLY A 22 -4.71 6.25 15.73
N GLY A 23 -3.38 6.30 15.62
CA GLY A 23 -2.49 6.16 16.78
C GLY A 23 -1.04 6.47 16.44
N GLU A 24 -0.21 6.57 17.47
CA GLU A 24 1.24 6.67 17.31
C GLU A 24 1.77 5.32 16.81
N ALA A 25 2.48 5.34 15.69
CA ALA A 25 3.01 4.16 15.03
C ALA A 25 4.39 4.48 14.47
N ASP A 26 5.26 3.48 14.43
CA ASP A 26 6.54 3.62 13.75
C ASP A 26 6.30 3.96 12.27
N VAL A 27 7.25 4.64 11.63
CA VAL A 27 7.09 5.05 10.23
C VAL A 27 8.00 4.25 9.33
N GLY A 28 7.39 3.35 8.55
CA GLY A 28 8.03 2.62 7.47
C GLY A 28 7.99 3.37 6.15
N ARG A 29 8.72 2.86 5.16
CA ARG A 29 8.67 3.37 3.78
C ARG A 29 8.41 2.25 2.79
N ILE A 30 7.50 2.50 1.86
CA ILE A 30 7.27 1.65 0.70
C ILE A 30 7.60 2.41 -0.58
N ARG A 31 8.14 1.69 -1.55
CA ARG A 31 8.31 2.16 -2.93
C ARG A 31 7.22 1.54 -3.78
N VAL A 32 6.47 2.39 -4.46
CA VAL A 32 5.39 2.02 -5.37
C VAL A 32 5.82 2.40 -6.78
N THR A 33 6.02 1.42 -7.64
CA THR A 33 6.33 1.60 -9.05
C THR A 33 5.11 1.23 -9.87
N LYS A 34 4.59 2.20 -10.64
CA LYS A 34 3.47 1.99 -11.55
C LYS A 34 3.96 2.03 -13.00
N GLU A 35 3.71 0.96 -13.72
CA GLU A 35 3.89 0.86 -15.17
C GLU A 35 2.51 0.76 -15.86
N SER A 36 2.49 0.56 -17.17
CA SER A 36 1.28 0.63 -18.01
C SER A 36 0.14 -0.27 -17.51
N CYS A 37 0.46 -1.51 -17.13
CA CYS A 37 -0.51 -2.50 -16.66
C CYS A 37 -0.13 -3.11 -15.31
N THR A 38 0.87 -2.57 -14.62
CA THR A 38 1.45 -3.18 -13.41
C THR A 38 1.67 -2.15 -12.33
N VAL A 39 1.47 -2.56 -11.08
CA VAL A 39 1.89 -1.82 -9.90
C VAL A 39 2.72 -2.76 -9.05
N THR A 40 3.93 -2.36 -8.72
CA THR A 40 4.83 -3.10 -7.85
C THR A 40 5.02 -2.31 -6.57
N VAL A 41 4.91 -2.98 -5.43
CA VAL A 41 5.15 -2.40 -4.11
C VAL A 41 6.22 -3.24 -3.42
N VAL A 42 7.21 -2.56 -2.87
CA VAL A 42 8.28 -3.14 -2.02
C VAL A 42 8.48 -2.25 -0.80
N ARG A 43 8.90 -2.83 0.32
CA ARG A 43 9.43 -2.00 1.41
C ARG A 43 10.84 -1.54 1.07
N VAL A 44 11.17 -0.31 1.47
CA VAL A 44 12.48 0.30 1.18
C VAL A 44 13.57 -0.28 2.07
N ASP A 45 13.23 -0.76 3.26
CA ASP A 45 14.14 -1.43 4.20
C ASP A 45 14.46 -2.88 3.82
N GLY A 46 13.82 -3.43 2.79
CA GLY A 46 14.02 -4.80 2.32
C GLY A 46 13.22 -5.86 3.08
N GLU A 47 12.50 -5.47 4.14
CA GLU A 47 11.62 -6.38 4.87
C GLU A 47 10.40 -6.78 4.03
N PRO A 48 9.79 -7.95 4.27
CA PRO A 48 8.57 -8.33 3.57
C PRO A 48 7.39 -7.42 3.95
N ILE A 49 6.48 -7.24 3.00
CA ILE A 49 5.22 -6.52 3.17
C ILE A 49 4.24 -7.43 3.90
N GLN A 50 3.76 -6.96 5.04
CA GLN A 50 2.55 -7.45 5.67
C GLN A 50 1.64 -6.26 5.98
N VAL A 51 0.32 -6.47 5.84
CA VAL A 51 -0.66 -5.39 5.99
C VAL A 51 -1.83 -5.86 6.85
N ASP A 52 -2.19 -5.03 7.81
CA ASP A 52 -3.43 -5.17 8.58
C ASP A 52 -4.33 -3.96 8.29
N ILE A 53 -5.59 -4.25 7.97
CA ILE A 53 -6.63 -3.22 7.84
C ILE A 53 -7.34 -3.14 9.19
N VAL A 54 -7.11 -2.05 9.91
CA VAL A 54 -7.70 -1.81 11.22
C VAL A 54 -9.13 -1.31 11.03
N ALA A 55 -10.09 -2.05 11.58
CA ALA A 55 -11.49 -1.65 11.62
C ALA A 55 -11.81 -0.87 12.90
N ASP A 56 -11.22 -1.29 14.03
CA ASP A 56 -11.31 -0.65 15.33
C ASP A 56 -10.09 -1.01 16.19
N VAL A 57 -10.00 -0.50 17.43
CA VAL A 57 -8.84 -0.68 18.33
C VAL A 57 -8.55 -2.15 18.67
N GLN A 58 -9.52 -3.05 18.50
CA GLN A 58 -9.40 -4.48 18.85
C GLN A 58 -9.51 -5.40 17.63
N SER A 59 -9.88 -4.87 16.46
CA SER A 59 -10.17 -5.64 15.27
C SER A 59 -9.34 -5.15 14.09
N SER A 60 -8.54 -6.06 13.57
CA SER A 60 -7.82 -5.88 12.32
C SER A 60 -7.99 -7.10 11.42
N THR A 61 -7.98 -6.88 10.11
CA THR A 61 -8.01 -7.93 9.10
C THR A 61 -6.65 -8.01 8.43
N ARG A 62 -6.01 -9.18 8.54
CA ARG A 62 -4.76 -9.52 7.87
C ARG A 62 -5.00 -9.63 6.36
N VAL A 63 -4.27 -8.86 5.56
CA VAL A 63 -4.46 -8.84 4.09
C VAL A 63 -3.76 -10.01 3.42
N PHE A 64 -2.58 -10.41 3.89
CA PHE A 64 -1.83 -11.53 3.34
C PHE A 64 -1.65 -12.64 4.37
N ALA A 65 -2.00 -13.88 3.99
CA ALA A 65 -1.79 -15.05 4.84
C ALA A 65 -0.31 -15.22 5.26
N VAL A 66 0.63 -14.84 4.40
CA VAL A 66 2.06 -14.78 4.69
C VAL A 66 2.65 -13.44 4.27
N PRO A 67 3.68 -12.91 4.95
CA PRO A 67 4.39 -11.72 4.50
C PRO A 67 4.96 -11.90 3.08
N VAL A 68 4.87 -10.86 2.27
CA VAL A 68 5.18 -10.92 0.83
C VAL A 68 6.38 -10.03 0.51
N PRO A 69 7.48 -10.53 -0.07
CA PRO A 69 8.67 -9.69 -0.32
C PRO A 69 8.40 -8.61 -1.36
N VAL A 70 7.56 -8.92 -2.36
CA VAL A 70 7.14 -8.00 -3.41
C VAL A 70 5.66 -8.22 -3.66
N LEU A 71 4.86 -7.15 -3.55
CA LEU A 71 3.47 -7.17 -3.98
C LEU A 71 3.38 -6.64 -5.41
N ARG A 72 2.94 -7.47 -6.33
CA ARG A 72 2.72 -7.09 -7.73
C ARG A 72 1.24 -7.19 -8.07
N LEU A 73 0.67 -6.09 -8.53
CA LEU A 73 -0.68 -6.02 -9.07
C LEU A 73 -0.61 -5.90 -10.58
N VAL A 74 -1.39 -6.70 -11.31
CA VAL A 74 -1.53 -6.65 -12.76
C VAL A 74 -2.95 -6.24 -13.09
N ARG A 75 -3.10 -5.31 -14.03
CA ARG A 75 -4.40 -4.91 -14.53
C ARG A 75 -4.87 -5.90 -15.59
N SER A 76 -6.02 -6.52 -15.33
CA SER A 76 -6.83 -7.24 -16.32
C SER A 76 -8.10 -6.43 -16.56
N ASP A 77 -8.22 -5.87 -17.75
CA ASP A 77 -9.32 -4.96 -18.15
C ASP A 77 -9.49 -3.77 -17.16
N THR A 78 -10.54 -3.80 -16.36
CA THR A 78 -10.89 -2.79 -15.35
C THR A 78 -10.49 -3.18 -13.93
N ARG A 79 -9.91 -4.37 -13.73
CA ARG A 79 -9.61 -4.94 -12.40
C ARG A 79 -8.12 -5.09 -12.18
N TRP A 80 -7.69 -4.90 -10.94
CA TRP A 80 -6.33 -5.23 -10.48
C TRP A 80 -6.35 -6.62 -9.86
N LEU A 81 -5.41 -7.48 -10.28
CA LEU A 81 -5.21 -8.84 -9.81
C LEU A 81 -3.85 -8.92 -9.12
N VAL A 82 -3.74 -9.67 -8.02
CA VAL A 82 -2.42 -9.97 -7.44
C VAL A 82 -1.72 -10.97 -8.36
N ALA A 83 -0.57 -10.59 -8.90
CA ALA A 83 0.22 -11.41 -9.83
C ALA A 83 0.76 -12.67 -9.15
N ASN A 84 1.09 -12.55 -7.87
CA ASN A 84 1.54 -13.64 -7.05
C ASN A 84 0.28 -14.29 -6.46
N SER A 85 0.04 -15.55 -6.78
CA SER A 85 -1.00 -16.42 -6.23
C SER A 85 -0.76 -16.71 -4.73
N LEU A 86 -0.51 -15.65 -3.97
CA LEU A 86 -0.47 -15.62 -2.52
C LEU A 86 -1.93 -15.57 -2.11
N GLY A 87 -2.36 -16.48 -1.23
CA GLY A 87 -3.73 -16.58 -0.74
C GLY A 87 -4.18 -15.31 -0.04
N ALA A 88 -4.46 -14.27 -0.81
CA ALA A 88 -5.29 -13.15 -0.42
C ALA A 88 -6.68 -13.76 -0.29
N GLU A 89 -7.06 -14.12 0.93
CA GLU A 89 -8.31 -14.84 1.20
C GLU A 89 -9.52 -14.11 0.60
N ARG A 90 -9.44 -12.78 0.37
CA ARG A 90 -10.46 -12.01 -0.35
C ARG A 90 -9.85 -10.91 -1.24
N LEU A 91 -10.14 -10.98 -2.53
CA LEU A 91 -9.84 -9.94 -3.54
C LEU A 91 -10.31 -8.51 -3.15
N SER A 92 -11.30 -8.39 -2.26
CA SER A 92 -11.77 -7.10 -1.73
C SER A 92 -10.70 -6.35 -0.93
N ASP A 93 -9.83 -7.08 -0.23
CA ASP A 93 -8.87 -6.49 0.71
C ASP A 93 -7.65 -5.97 -0.05
N VAL A 94 -7.29 -6.65 -1.14
CA VAL A 94 -6.32 -6.19 -2.14
C VAL A 94 -6.81 -4.92 -2.82
N LYS A 95 -8.09 -4.86 -3.21
CA LYS A 95 -8.67 -3.65 -3.79
C LYS A 95 -8.62 -2.50 -2.78
N ARG A 96 -9.02 -2.74 -1.53
CA ARG A 96 -8.96 -1.73 -0.47
C ARG A 96 -7.52 -1.25 -0.24
N PHE A 97 -6.54 -2.14 -0.26
CA PHE A 97 -5.12 -1.77 -0.19
C PHE A 97 -4.67 -0.95 -1.41
N ALA A 98 -5.05 -1.34 -2.63
CA ALA A 98 -4.73 -0.59 -3.84
C ALA A 98 -5.40 0.79 -3.86
N ASP A 99 -6.66 0.90 -3.41
CA ASP A 99 -7.39 2.16 -3.24
C ASP A 99 -6.71 3.03 -2.19
N VAL A 100 -6.21 2.44 -1.10
CA VAL A 100 -5.45 3.12 -0.06
C VAL A 100 -4.12 3.63 -0.59
N VAL A 101 -3.33 2.80 -1.27
CA VAL A 101 -2.07 3.21 -1.92
C VAL A 101 -2.33 4.32 -2.94
N GLY A 102 -3.40 4.21 -3.74
CA GLY A 102 -3.85 5.25 -4.66
C GLY A 102 -4.20 6.56 -3.95
N THR A 103 -4.95 6.48 -2.85
CA THR A 103 -5.35 7.63 -2.03
C THR A 103 -4.15 8.32 -1.38
N PHE A 104 -3.21 7.55 -0.81
CA PHE A 104 -1.97 8.10 -0.24
C PHE A 104 -1.08 8.75 -1.32
N ALA A 105 -0.99 8.15 -2.50
CA ALA A 105 -0.26 8.73 -3.63
C ALA A 105 -0.89 10.05 -4.13
N VAL A 106 -2.22 10.19 -4.05
CA VAL A 106 -2.94 11.43 -4.40
C VAL A 106 -2.83 12.48 -3.29
N GLY A 107 -2.99 12.10 -2.02
CA GLY A 107 -2.90 13.00 -0.87
C GLY A 107 -1.53 13.67 -0.73
N LYS A 108 -0.44 13.00 -1.11
CA LYS A 108 0.90 13.58 -1.10
C LYS A 108 1.13 14.56 -2.26
N ARG A 109 0.48 14.37 -3.43
CA ARG A 109 0.53 15.35 -4.54
C ARG A 109 -0.21 16.65 -4.21
N GLY A 110 -1.17 16.63 -3.30
CA GLY A 110 -1.84 17.83 -2.79
C GLY A 110 -0.96 18.66 -1.84
N ARG A 111 0.01 18.05 -1.15
CA ARG A 111 0.94 18.76 -0.26
C ARG A 111 2.18 19.34 -0.97
N VAL A 112 2.49 18.88 -2.18
CA VAL A 112 3.62 19.39 -2.98
C VAL A 112 3.22 20.58 -3.88
N GLN A 113 1.94 20.98 -3.90
CA GLN A 113 1.47 22.16 -4.64
C GLN A 113 1.25 23.42 -3.79
N HIS A 114 1.49 23.37 -2.47
CA HIS A 114 1.46 24.55 -1.59
C HIS A 114 2.88 24.93 -1.11
N SER A 115 3.81 25.07 -2.05
CA SER A 115 5.13 25.67 -1.78
C SER A 115 5.63 26.42 -3.01
N HIS A 116 4.83 27.37 -3.51
CA HIS A 116 5.34 28.49 -4.30
C HIS A 116 4.43 29.70 -4.14
N SER A 117 4.64 30.43 -3.05
CA SER A 117 4.26 31.83 -2.93
C SER A 117 5.25 32.45 -1.95
N GLY A 118 6.19 33.21 -2.51
CA GLY A 118 7.25 33.92 -1.81
C GLY A 118 8.06 34.65 -2.85
#